data_AF-A0A699YX99-F1
#
_entry.id   AF-A0A699YX99-F1
#
_cell.length_a   1.000
_cell.length_b   1.000
_cell.length_c   1.000
_cell.angle_alpha   90.00
_cell.angle_beta   90.00
_cell.angle_gamma   90.00
#
_symmetry.space_group_name_H-M   'P 1'
#
loop_
_entity.id
_entity.type
_entity.pdbx_description
1 polymer ?
#
loop_
_entity_poly.entity_id
_entity_poly.type
_entity_poly.pdbx_seq_one_letter_code
_entity_poly.pdbx_strand_id
1 'polypeptide(L)'
;MASPTSLSSLLAAGSVKQALDAFYQHTPKALVHFNDIVVKRGEGSWLYTSDGAKYLDMTSGIGVTSTGHCHPNVVQAVQQQASQVVHAQQNICGATEQT
;
A
#
# COMPACT_ATOMS: atom_id res chain seq x y z
N MET A 1 14.34 -15.17 7.05
CA MET A 1 14.91 -14.07 7.86
C MET A 1 15.00 -12.84 6.99
N ALA A 2 14.36 -11.72 7.35
CA ALA A 2 14.48 -10.47 6.59
C ALA A 2 15.90 -9.91 6.75
N SER A 3 16.50 -9.44 5.65
CA SER A 3 17.78 -8.73 5.69
C SER A 3 17.68 -7.52 6.62
N PRO A 4 18.71 -7.20 7.43
CA PRO A 4 18.70 -6.01 8.29
C PRO A 4 18.53 -4.68 7.53
N THR A 5 18.67 -4.70 6.20
CA THR A 5 18.46 -3.56 5.30
C THR A 5 17.06 -3.51 4.66
N SER A 6 16.12 -4.38 5.03
CA SER A 6 14.78 -4.32 4.45
C SER A 6 14.03 -3.07 4.92
N LEU A 7 13.18 -2.50 4.05
CA LEU A 7 12.38 -1.32 4.40
C LEU A 7 11.56 -1.56 5.68
N SER A 8 11.04 -2.78 5.84
CA SER A 8 10.30 -3.22 7.03
C SER A 8 11.15 -3.26 8.31
N SER A 9 12.44 -3.62 8.25
CA SER A 9 13.31 -3.64 9.42
C SER A 9 13.74 -2.23 9.83
N LEU A 10 13.96 -1.33 8.87
CA LEU A 10 14.30 0.08 9.13
C LEU A 10 13.12 0.85 9.73
N LEU A 11 11.90 0.60 9.23
CA LEU A 11 10.69 1.17 9.81
C LEU A 11 10.41 0.62 11.22
N ALA A 12 10.70 -0.66 11.47
CA ALA A 12 10.60 -1.26 12.81
C ALA A 12 11.67 -0.74 13.78
N ALA A 13 12.86 -0.38 13.28
CA ALA A 13 13.94 0.24 14.05
C ALA A 13 13.70 1.74 14.34
N GLY A 14 12.59 2.31 13.88
CA GLY A 14 12.16 3.68 14.18
C GLY A 14 12.84 4.77 13.35
N SER A 15 13.68 4.43 12.38
CA SER A 15 14.42 5.39 11.57
C SER A 15 13.74 5.65 10.21
N VAL A 16 12.61 6.38 10.23
CA VAL A 16 11.89 6.82 9.02
C VAL A 16 12.85 7.40 7.97
N LYS A 17 13.83 8.21 8.41
CA LYS A 17 14.87 8.77 7.55
C LYS A 17 15.71 7.71 6.82
N GLN A 18 16.14 6.64 7.50
CA GLN A 18 16.96 5.60 6.88
C GLN A 18 16.13 4.79 5.86
N ALA A 19 14.84 4.58 6.14
CA ALA A 19 13.93 3.93 5.21
C ALA A 19 13.74 4.78 3.93
N LEU A 20 13.58 6.10 4.07
CA LEU A 20 13.50 7.02 2.93
C LEU A 20 14.82 7.10 2.15
N ASP A 21 15.96 7.21 2.83
CA ASP A 21 17.28 7.21 2.19
C ASP A 21 17.48 5.94 1.34
N ALA A 22 17.13 4.77 1.88
CA ALA A 22 17.20 3.50 1.15
C ALA A 22 16.23 3.44 -0.05
N PHE A 23 15.02 3.96 0.11
CA PHE A 23 14.03 4.05 -0.98
C PHE A 23 14.51 4.95 -2.11
N TYR A 24 15.03 6.15 -1.80
CA TYR A 24 15.50 7.11 -2.80
C TYR A 24 16.75 6.65 -3.55
N GLN A 25 17.59 5.81 -2.95
CA GLN A 25 18.73 5.21 -3.64
C GLN A 25 18.31 4.30 -4.81
N HIS A 26 17.13 3.70 -4.76
CA HIS A 26 16.67 2.71 -5.72
C HIS A 26 15.51 3.19 -6.61
N THR A 27 15.07 4.44 -6.44
CA THR A 27 13.93 5.00 -7.18
C THR A 27 14.41 6.05 -8.18
N PRO A 28 13.97 6.01 -9.46
CA PRO A 28 14.28 7.04 -10.44
C PRO A 28 13.86 8.43 -9.95
N LYS A 29 14.74 9.44 -10.13
CA LYS A 29 14.49 10.83 -9.71
C LYS A 29 13.26 11.48 -10.36
N ALA A 30 12.77 10.92 -11.47
CA ALA A 30 11.57 11.40 -12.16
C ALA A 30 10.26 11.07 -11.41
N LEU A 31 10.28 10.10 -10.49
CA LEU A 31 9.15 9.85 -9.60
C LEU A 31 9.14 10.90 -8.49
N VAL A 32 8.40 11.99 -8.75
CA VAL A 32 8.29 13.13 -7.83
C VAL A 32 7.52 12.71 -6.58
N HIS A 33 8.15 12.90 -5.42
CA HIS A 33 7.51 12.78 -4.12
C HIS A 33 7.50 14.16 -3.47
N PHE A 34 6.33 14.62 -3.04
CA PHE A 34 6.15 15.98 -2.51
C PHE A 34 6.41 16.10 -1.00
N ASN A 35 6.57 14.97 -0.30
CA ASN A 35 6.79 14.95 1.14
C ASN A 35 7.43 13.63 1.61
N ASP A 36 7.93 13.65 2.85
CA ASP A 36 8.58 12.53 3.54
C ASP A 36 7.61 11.74 4.45
N ILE A 37 6.32 11.70 4.09
CA ILE A 37 5.29 11.08 4.92
C ILE A 37 5.28 9.57 4.71
N VAL A 38 5.60 8.80 5.76
CA VAL A 38 5.53 7.33 5.72
C VAL A 38 4.26 6.82 6.39
N VAL A 39 3.28 6.45 5.57
CA VAL A 39 1.99 5.89 5.99
C VAL A 39 2.16 4.47 6.49
N LYS A 40 1.62 4.19 7.68
CA LYS A 40 1.56 2.85 8.30
C LYS A 40 0.19 2.20 8.16
N ARG A 41 -0.89 2.99 8.21
CA ARG A 41 -2.28 2.50 8.17
C ARG A 41 -3.18 3.55 7.51
N GLY A 42 -4.20 3.09 6.78
CA GLY A 42 -5.28 3.94 6.28
C GLY A 42 -6.64 3.41 6.74
N GLU A 43 -7.61 4.29 6.97
CA GLU A 43 -8.99 3.95 7.31
C GLU A 43 -9.94 5.11 6.95
N GLY A 44 -10.91 4.84 6.07
CA GLY A 44 -11.80 5.88 5.57
C GLY A 44 -11.02 7.02 4.90
N SER A 45 -11.27 8.27 5.26
CA SER A 45 -10.51 9.41 4.73
C SER A 45 -9.20 9.69 5.48
N TRP A 46 -8.76 8.82 6.39
CA TRP A 46 -7.63 9.08 7.27
C TRP A 46 -6.41 8.21 6.97
N LEU A 47 -5.23 8.80 7.07
CA LEU A 47 -3.93 8.15 7.04
C LEU A 47 -3.24 8.30 8.41
N TYR A 48 -2.60 7.23 8.85
CA TYR A 48 -1.85 7.15 10.10
C TYR A 48 -0.40 6.83 9.76
N THR A 49 0.52 7.68 10.20
CA THR A 49 1.93 7.59 9.85
C THR A 49 2.71 6.75 10.86
N SER A 50 3.92 6.34 10.47
CA SER A 50 4.79 5.51 11.30
C SER A 50 5.27 6.22 12.57
N ASP A 51 5.31 7.55 12.57
CA ASP A 51 5.62 8.42 13.72
C ASP A 51 4.37 8.78 14.56
N GLY A 52 3.19 8.23 14.23
CA GLY A 52 1.98 8.36 15.04
C GLY A 52 1.08 9.55 14.68
N ALA A 53 1.45 10.38 13.70
CA ALA A 53 0.59 11.45 13.21
C ALA A 53 -0.62 10.91 12.40
N LYS A 54 -1.69 11.71 12.37
CA LYS A 54 -2.93 11.41 11.67
C LYS A 54 -3.25 12.52 10.68
N TYR A 55 -3.43 12.17 9.41
CA TYR A 55 -3.69 13.09 8.31
C TYR A 55 -5.03 12.81 7.66
N LEU A 56 -5.79 13.86 7.36
CA LEU A 56 -6.97 13.78 6.50
C LEU A 56 -6.51 13.78 5.04
N ASP A 57 -6.85 12.74 4.29
CA ASP A 57 -6.56 12.65 2.86
C ASP A 57 -7.63 13.38 2.06
N MET A 58 -7.26 14.55 1.53
CA MET A 58 -8.09 15.38 0.65
C MET A 58 -7.78 15.15 -0.84
N THR A 59 -6.92 14.18 -1.15
CA THR A 59 -6.50 13.86 -2.52
C THR A 59 -7.21 12.62 -3.06
N SER A 60 -7.59 11.70 -2.15
CA SER A 60 -8.12 10.37 -2.45
C SER A 60 -7.27 9.62 -3.50
N GLY A 61 -5.95 9.85 -3.52
CA GLY A 61 -5.06 9.29 -4.53
C GLY A 61 -5.47 9.64 -5.96
N ILE A 62 -5.74 10.92 -6.25
CA ILE A 62 -6.28 11.38 -7.54
C ILE A 62 -7.65 10.70 -7.81
N GLY A 63 -8.52 10.67 -6.79
CA GLY A 63 -9.87 10.11 -6.87
C GLY A 63 -9.97 8.58 -6.86
N VAL A 64 -8.87 7.85 -6.75
CA VAL A 64 -8.85 6.37 -6.73
C VAL A 64 -9.50 5.82 -5.46
N THR A 65 -9.13 6.33 -4.28
CA THR A 65 -9.62 5.84 -2.99
C THR A 65 -10.93 6.52 -2.57
N SER A 66 -11.86 6.67 -3.52
CA SER A 66 -13.14 7.38 -3.31
C SER A 66 -14.05 6.73 -2.25
N THR A 67 -13.95 5.43 -2.03
CA THR A 67 -14.66 4.70 -0.95
C THR A 67 -13.91 4.76 0.39
N GLY A 68 -12.79 5.48 0.46
CA GLY A 68 -11.89 5.54 1.59
C GLY A 68 -10.85 4.42 1.60
N HIS A 69 -9.75 4.67 2.31
CA HIS A 69 -8.68 3.72 2.56
C HIS A 69 -9.22 2.49 3.30
N CYS A 70 -8.86 1.30 2.80
CA CYS A 70 -9.17 0.01 3.41
C CYS A 70 -10.66 -0.22 3.72
N HIS A 71 -11.57 0.18 2.81
CA HIS A 71 -13.00 -0.07 2.96
C HIS A 71 -13.29 -1.56 3.21
N PRO A 72 -14.06 -1.94 4.26
CA PRO A 72 -14.19 -3.33 4.72
C PRO A 72 -14.70 -4.28 3.63
N ASN A 73 -15.71 -3.87 2.87
CA ASN A 73 -16.27 -4.70 1.79
C ASN A 73 -15.24 -4.95 0.65
N VAL A 74 -14.39 -3.97 0.35
CA VAL A 74 -13.37 -4.10 -0.70
C VAL A 74 -12.26 -5.03 -0.22
N VAL A 75 -11.78 -4.83 1.01
CA VAL A 75 -10.75 -5.68 1.63
C VAL A 75 -11.23 -7.13 1.68
N GLN A 76 -12.45 -7.36 2.14
CA GLN A 76 -13.03 -8.71 2.22
C GLN A 76 -13.11 -9.36 0.83
N ALA A 77 -13.64 -8.66 -0.17
CA ALA A 77 -13.75 -9.19 -1.54
C ALA A 77 -12.38 -9.56 -2.14
N VAL A 78 -11.38 -8.69 -1.96
CA VAL A 78 -10.00 -8.94 -2.42
C VAL A 78 -9.41 -10.17 -1.72
N GLN A 79 -9.54 -10.27 -0.39
CA GLN A 79 -9.01 -11.41 0.37
C GLN A 79 -9.66 -12.73 -0.04
N GLN A 80 -10.99 -12.74 -0.20
CA GLN A 80 -11.74 -13.92 -0.65
C GLN A 80 -11.27 -14.36 -2.03
N GLN A 81 -11.19 -13.45 -3.00
CA GLN A 81 -10.77 -13.78 -4.36
C GLN A 81 -9.30 -14.21 -4.42
N ALA A 82 -8.40 -13.48 -3.75
CA ALA A 82 -6.96 -13.77 -3.75
C ALA A 82 -6.62 -15.15 -3.15
N SER A 83 -7.46 -15.66 -2.24
CA SER A 83 -7.34 -17.02 -1.71
C SER A 83 -7.71 -18.12 -2.71
N GLN A 84 -8.47 -17.78 -3.75
CA GLN A 84 -8.91 -18.71 -4.79
C GLN A 84 -7.98 -18.63 -6.01
N VAL A 85 -7.87 -17.43 -6.59
CA VAL A 85 -6.99 -17.18 -7.74
C VAL A 85 -6.68 -15.67 -7.85
N VAL A 86 -5.38 -15.34 -7.93
CA VAL A 86 -4.89 -13.96 -8.11
C VAL A 86 -4.75 -13.62 -9.59
N HIS A 87 -4.31 -14.59 -10.40
CA HIS A 87 -4.12 -14.43 -11.84
C HIS A 87 -4.41 -15.76 -12.53
N ALA A 88 -5.05 -15.68 -13.69
CA ALA A 88 -5.41 -16.83 -14.50
C ALA A 88 -5.13 -16.51 -15.97
N GLN A 89 -4.45 -17.40 -16.68
CA GLN A 89 -4.09 -17.18 -18.07
C GLN A 89 -5.31 -17.41 -18.96
N GLN A 90 -5.57 -16.50 -19.89
CA GLN A 90 -6.75 -16.54 -20.76
C GLN A 90 -6.95 -17.87 -21.51
N ASN A 91 -5.87 -18.58 -21.88
CA ASN A 91 -5.98 -19.86 -22.60
C ASN A 91 -6.27 -21.06 -21.67
N ILE A 92 -6.18 -20.87 -20.35
CA ILE A 92 -6.44 -21.91 -19.34
C ILE A 92 -7.84 -21.74 -18.75
N CYS A 93 -8.32 -20.50 -18.64
CA CYS A 93 -9.59 -20.18 -18.01
C CYS A 93 -10.66 -19.84 -19.05
N GLY A 94 -11.26 -20.87 -19.64
CA GLY A 94 -12.50 -20.73 -20.40
C GLY A 94 -13.68 -20.54 -19.44
N ALA A 95 -14.25 -19.33 -19.41
CA ALA A 95 -15.43 -18.91 -18.64
C ALA A 95 -15.51 -19.44 -17.19
N THR A 96 -15.18 -18.57 -16.21
CA THR A 96 -15.53 -18.85 -14.81
C THR A 96 -17.04 -18.84 -14.66
N GLU A 97 -17.60 -19.76 -13.86
CA GLU A 97 -19.04 -19.74 -13.54
C GLU A 97 -19.44 -18.36 -13.02
N GLN A 98 -20.35 -17.69 -13.73
CA GLN A 98 -20.98 -16.47 -13.27
C GLN A 98 -22.02 -16.87 -12.22
N THR A 99 -21.66 -16.77 -10.95
CA THR A 99 -22.64 -16.70 -9.84
C THR A 99 -23.08 -15.26 -9.61
#